data_AF-A0A2W0BHN7-F1
#
_entry.id   AF-A0A2W0BHN7-F1
#
_cell.length_a   1.000
_cell.length_b   1.000
_cell.length_c   1.000
_cell.angle_alpha   90.00
_cell.angle_beta   90.00
_cell.angle_gamma   90.00
#
_symmetry.space_group_name_H-M   'P 1'
#
loop_
_entity.id
_entity.type
_entity.pdbx_description
1 polymer ?
#
loop_
_entity_poly.entity_id
_entity_poly.type
_entity_poly.pdbx_seq_one_letter_code
_entity_poly.pdbx_strand_id
1 'polypeptide(L)'
;MLSKFENADGNRIRKYHPLQLERERVVFFPLSWTVVHPIDENSPMFGLSREDLMANDAEFLILLTGTDETFSQTVHARSSYRADEVVWGAKFVNVYKYDHDGHILGVDMDRFHSFERAQLPQIASISGA
;
A
#
# COMPACT_ATOMS: atom_id res chain seq x y z
N MET A 1 -3.75 -3.88 -6.18
CA MET A 1 -4.33 -5.25 -6.12
C MET A 1 -3.29 -6.21 -5.53
N LEU A 2 -3.74 -7.30 -4.92
CA LEU A 2 -2.88 -8.35 -4.36
C LEU A 2 -2.90 -9.57 -5.27
N SER A 3 -1.73 -9.99 -5.73
CA SER A 3 -1.50 -11.27 -6.41
C SER A 3 -0.93 -12.25 -5.39
N LYS A 4 -1.47 -13.47 -5.28
CA LYS A 4 -0.90 -14.53 -4.42
C LYS A 4 -1.26 -15.92 -4.96
N PHE A 5 -0.50 -16.94 -4.58
CA PHE A 5 -0.88 -18.31 -4.83
C PHE A 5 -1.90 -18.82 -3.82
N GLU A 6 -2.87 -19.59 -4.28
CA GLU A 6 -3.86 -20.29 -3.46
C GLU A 6 -4.00 -21.74 -3.93
N ASN A 7 -4.33 -22.64 -3.00
CA ASN A 7 -4.62 -24.03 -3.34
C ASN A 7 -6.08 -24.15 -3.79
N ALA A 8 -6.30 -24.63 -5.00
CA ALA A 8 -7.62 -24.97 -5.53
C ALA A 8 -7.53 -26.35 -6.20
N ASP A 9 -8.36 -27.28 -5.75
CA ASP A 9 -8.47 -28.64 -6.30
C ASP A 9 -7.12 -29.40 -6.39
N GLY A 10 -6.27 -29.22 -5.36
CA GLY A 10 -4.94 -29.85 -5.28
C GLY A 10 -3.86 -29.15 -6.13
N ASN A 11 -4.20 -28.10 -6.88
CA ASN A 11 -3.26 -27.31 -7.65
C ASN A 11 -3.04 -25.94 -7.02
N ARG A 12 -1.82 -25.42 -7.17
CA ARG A 12 -1.46 -24.08 -6.72
C ARG A 12 -1.67 -23.09 -7.86
N ILE A 13 -2.67 -22.22 -7.72
CA ILE A 13 -3.07 -21.27 -8.77
C ILE A 13 -2.84 -19.83 -8.34
N ARG A 14 -2.44 -18.97 -9.28
CA ARG A 14 -2.29 -17.53 -9.02
C ARG A 14 -3.66 -16.86 -9.02
N LYS A 15 -4.01 -16.21 -7.91
CA LYS A 15 -5.23 -15.42 -7.75
C LYS A 15 -4.90 -13.94 -7.62
N TYR A 16 -5.83 -13.11 -8.08
CA TYR A 16 -5.72 -11.66 -8.09
C TYR A 16 -6.91 -11.07 -7.35
N HIS A 17 -6.63 -10.34 -6.29
CA HIS A 17 -7.62 -9.75 -5.40
C HIS A 17 -7.54 -8.23 -5.47
N PRO A 18 -8.62 -7.53 -5.85
CA PRO A 18 -8.70 -6.09 -5.68
C PRO A 18 -8.48 -5.71 -4.20
N LEU A 19 -7.75 -4.62 -3.95
CA LEU A 19 -7.56 -4.07 -2.62
C LEU A 19 -8.31 -2.74 -2.57
N GLN A 20 -9.34 -2.66 -1.74
CA GLN A 20 -10.13 -1.45 -1.57
C GLN A 20 -9.27 -0.36 -0.93
N LEU A 21 -9.21 0.83 -1.53
CA LEU A 21 -8.41 1.91 -0.98
C LEU A 21 -9.30 2.83 -0.13
N GLU A 22 -8.74 3.39 0.94
CA GLU A 22 -9.40 4.44 1.73
C GLU A 22 -9.78 5.63 0.82
N ARG A 23 -8.90 5.92 -0.13
CA ARG A 23 -9.14 6.88 -1.21
C ARG A 23 -8.59 6.30 -2.50
N GLU A 24 -9.42 6.19 -3.53
CA GLU A 24 -9.01 5.67 -4.84
C GLU A 24 -8.61 6.76 -5.84
N ARG A 25 -9.09 7.99 -5.63
CA ARG A 25 -8.88 9.11 -6.55
C ARG A 25 -8.67 10.42 -5.80
N VAL A 26 -7.82 11.27 -6.36
CA VAL A 26 -7.69 12.68 -6.01
C VAL A 26 -7.98 13.53 -7.24
N VAL A 27 -8.59 14.71 -7.03
CA VAL A 27 -8.85 15.65 -8.14
C VAL A 27 -7.57 16.40 -8.51
N PHE A 28 -6.79 16.78 -7.50
CA PHE A 28 -5.47 17.37 -7.65
C PHE A 28 -4.47 16.49 -6.93
N PHE A 29 -3.38 16.12 -7.60
CA PHE A 29 -2.32 15.34 -6.97
C PHE A 29 -1.51 16.27 -6.07
N PRO A 30 -1.56 16.11 -4.73
CA PRO A 30 -0.72 16.90 -3.83
C PRO A 30 0.76 16.55 -4.04
N LEU A 31 1.67 17.31 -3.43
CA LEU A 31 3.11 17.04 -3.54
C LEU A 31 3.49 15.60 -3.13
N SER A 32 2.70 14.96 -2.25
CA SER A 32 2.82 13.54 -1.94
C SER A 32 1.47 12.92 -1.53
N TRP A 33 1.27 11.63 -1.83
CA TRP A 33 0.07 10.90 -1.43
C TRP A 33 0.41 9.50 -0.92
N THR A 34 0.02 9.21 0.33
CA THR A 34 0.05 7.86 0.89
C THR A 34 -1.20 7.10 0.45
N VAL A 35 -0.99 6.01 -0.29
CA VAL A 35 -2.06 5.07 -0.68
C VAL A 35 -2.30 4.09 0.46
N VAL A 36 -3.55 3.97 0.91
CA VAL A 36 -3.93 3.17 2.07
C VAL A 36 -4.98 2.14 1.66
N HIS A 37 -4.69 0.87 1.92
CA HIS A 37 -5.67 -0.21 1.92
C HIS A 37 -5.98 -0.59 3.38
N PRO A 38 -7.19 -0.32 3.89
CA PRO A 38 -7.60 -0.79 5.21
C PRO A 38 -7.67 -2.33 5.24
N ILE A 39 -7.10 -2.94 6.29
CA ILE A 39 -7.20 -4.38 6.53
C ILE A 39 -8.30 -4.61 7.57
N ASP A 40 -9.54 -4.66 7.10
CA ASP A 40 -10.73 -5.06 7.86
C ASP A 40 -11.17 -6.49 7.48
N GLU A 41 -12.26 -6.98 8.06
CA GLU A 41 -12.82 -8.34 7.81
C GLU A 41 -13.17 -8.64 6.34
N ASN A 42 -13.33 -7.62 5.50
CA ASN A 42 -13.60 -7.78 4.07
C ASN A 42 -12.32 -7.77 3.23
N SER A 43 -11.17 -7.48 3.84
CA SER A 43 -9.88 -7.47 3.15
C SER A 43 -9.42 -8.90 2.82
N PRO A 44 -8.88 -9.14 1.61
CA PRO A 44 -8.24 -10.43 1.28
C PRO A 44 -6.92 -10.66 2.04
N MET A 45 -6.49 -9.66 2.82
CA MET A 45 -5.36 -9.72 3.74
C MET A 45 -5.76 -9.91 5.20
N PHE A 46 -7.07 -9.96 5.50
CA PHE A 46 -7.54 -10.16 6.85
C PHE A 46 -7.03 -11.50 7.40
N GLY A 47 -6.42 -11.45 8.59
CA GLY A 47 -5.85 -12.62 9.25
C GLY A 47 -4.56 -13.16 8.64
N LEU A 48 -4.02 -12.56 7.56
CA LEU A 48 -2.75 -13.02 6.98
C LEU A 48 -1.55 -12.47 7.77
N SER A 49 -0.63 -13.37 8.09
CA SER A 49 0.68 -13.04 8.64
C SER A 49 1.69 -12.65 7.55
N ARG A 50 2.85 -12.15 7.97
CA ARG A 50 3.99 -11.93 7.06
C ARG A 50 4.42 -13.23 6.40
N GLU A 51 4.47 -14.30 7.20
CA GLU A 51 4.87 -15.63 6.78
C GLU A 51 3.91 -16.18 5.73
N ASP A 52 2.60 -15.92 5.86
CA ASP A 52 1.60 -16.30 4.85
C ASP A 52 1.81 -15.58 3.51
N LEU A 53 2.13 -14.28 3.54
CA LEU A 53 2.41 -13.53 2.31
C LEU A 53 3.68 -14.05 1.63
N MET A 54 4.72 -14.37 2.40
CA MET A 54 5.94 -14.98 1.86
C MET A 54 5.68 -16.37 1.30
N ALA A 55 4.99 -17.23 2.05
CA ALA A 55 4.69 -18.60 1.65
C ALA A 55 3.86 -18.64 0.36
N ASN A 56 2.96 -17.67 0.17
CA ASN A 56 2.08 -17.58 -1.00
C ASN A 56 2.66 -16.76 -2.16
N ASP A 57 3.93 -16.36 -2.11
CA ASP A 57 4.59 -15.52 -3.13
C ASP A 57 3.71 -14.32 -3.49
N ALA A 58 3.29 -13.59 -2.46
CA ALA A 58 2.41 -12.45 -2.60
C ALA A 58 3.13 -11.26 -3.25
N GLU A 59 2.40 -10.55 -4.10
CA GLU A 59 2.87 -9.35 -4.79
C GLU A 59 1.76 -8.30 -4.85
N PHE A 60 2.08 -7.08 -4.42
CA PHE A 60 1.21 -5.92 -4.49
C PHE A 60 1.44 -5.22 -5.82
N LEU A 61 0.46 -5.26 -6.71
CA LEU A 61 0.53 -4.58 -8.00
C LEU A 61 -0.16 -3.23 -7.89
N ILE A 62 0.58 -2.17 -8.24
CA ILE A 62 0.15 -0.78 -8.17
C ILE A 62 0.02 -0.22 -9.60
N LEU A 63 -1.14 0.38 -9.88
CA LEU A 63 -1.39 1.15 -11.09
C LEU A 63 -1.91 2.52 -10.68
N LEU A 64 -1.15 3.56 -11.00
CA LEU A 64 -1.62 4.94 -10.93
C LEU A 64 -1.92 5.41 -12.35
N THR A 65 -3.12 5.96 -12.54
CA THR A 65 -3.52 6.62 -13.78
C THR A 65 -3.82 8.06 -13.49
N GLY A 66 -3.34 8.97 -14.34
CA GLY A 66 -3.58 10.40 -14.21
C GLY A 66 -3.63 11.07 -15.57
N THR A 67 -4.05 12.33 -15.59
CA THR A 67 -4.00 13.17 -16.78
C THR A 67 -2.82 14.11 -16.64
N ASP A 68 -1.94 14.11 -17.64
CA ASP A 68 -0.94 15.16 -17.81
C ASP A 68 -1.63 16.35 -18.49
N GLU A 69 -1.79 17.46 -17.77
CA GLU A 69 -2.47 18.65 -18.28
C GLU A 69 -1.69 19.37 -19.39
N THR A 70 -0.37 19.25 -19.41
CA THR A 70 0.49 19.93 -20.40
C THR A 70 0.27 19.34 -21.79
N PHE A 71 0.16 18.01 -21.85
CA PHE A 71 -0.01 17.28 -23.10
C PHE A 71 -1.43 16.75 -23.31
N SER A 72 -2.34 16.97 -22.36
CA SER A 72 -3.72 16.47 -22.37
C SER A 72 -3.81 14.96 -22.63
N GLN A 73 -2.89 14.20 -22.03
CA GLN A 73 -2.79 12.76 -22.23
C GLN A 73 -2.96 11.99 -20.93
N THR A 74 -3.48 10.77 -21.03
CA THR A 74 -3.52 9.85 -19.90
C THR A 74 -2.15 9.21 -19.71
N VAL A 75 -1.60 9.35 -18.51
CA VAL A 75 -0.35 8.70 -18.10
C VAL A 75 -0.64 7.53 -17.17
N HIS A 76 0.18 6.48 -17.28
CA HIS A 76 0.10 5.30 -16.43
C HIS A 76 1.46 5.04 -15.79
N ALA A 77 1.49 5.00 -14.46
CA ALA A 77 2.64 4.52 -13.70
C ALA A 77 2.30 3.16 -13.09
N ARG A 78 3.22 2.20 -13.24
CA ARG A 78 3.09 0.84 -12.71
C ARG A 78 4.26 0.54 -11.80
N SER A 79 3.99 -0.10 -10.69
CA SER A 79 5.00 -0.57 -9.74
C SER A 79 4.48 -1.83 -9.07
N SER A 80 5.36 -2.64 -8.52
CA SER A 80 4.98 -3.75 -7.67
C SER A 80 5.92 -3.90 -6.48
N TYR A 81 5.41 -4.54 -5.44
CA TYR A 81 6.15 -4.88 -4.23
C TYR A 81 5.87 -6.33 -3.87
N ARG A 82 6.91 -7.14 -3.80
CA ARG A 82 6.84 -8.53 -3.33
C ARG A 82 6.73 -8.57 -1.81
N ALA A 83 6.32 -9.71 -1.27
CA ALA A 83 6.14 -9.91 0.16
C ALA A 83 7.40 -9.57 1.00
N ASP A 84 8.60 -9.78 0.46
CA ASP A 84 9.88 -9.48 1.10
C ASP A 84 10.28 -7.99 1.05
N GLU A 85 9.64 -7.19 0.19
CA GLU A 85 9.83 -5.74 0.09
C GLU A 85 8.89 -4.97 1.04
N VAL A 86 7.88 -5.64 1.62
CA VAL A 86 6.94 -5.03 2.56
C VAL A 86 7.54 -5.00 3.97
N VAL A 87 7.54 -3.81 4.56
CA VAL A 87 8.03 -3.59 5.93
C VAL A 87 6.86 -3.59 6.92
N TRP A 88 6.76 -4.66 7.73
CA TRP A 88 5.76 -4.74 8.80
C TRP A 88 6.08 -3.83 9.99
N GLY A 89 5.03 -3.34 10.64
CA GLY A 89 5.15 -2.53 11.87
C GLY A 89 5.96 -1.26 11.63
N ALA A 90 5.67 -0.56 10.53
CA ALA A 90 6.33 0.67 10.16
C ALA A 90 5.32 1.68 9.63
N LYS A 91 5.70 2.96 9.70
CA LYS A 91 4.97 4.07 9.08
C LYS A 91 5.97 5.00 8.40
N PHE A 92 5.57 5.59 7.28
CA PHE A 92 6.38 6.62 6.61
C PHE A 92 6.59 7.82 7.54
N VAL A 93 7.77 8.42 7.46
CA VAL A 93 8.03 9.70 8.14
C VAL A 93 7.31 10.83 7.40
N ASN A 94 6.97 11.91 8.08
CA ASN A 94 6.41 13.08 7.42
C ASN A 94 7.48 13.72 6.50
N VAL A 95 7.12 13.90 5.23
CA VAL A 95 7.99 14.47 4.18
C VAL A 95 7.76 15.97 3.97
N TYR A 96 6.70 16.55 4.52
CA TYR A 96 6.39 17.97 4.34
C TYR A 96 7.29 18.87 5.20
N LYS A 97 7.80 19.93 4.57
CA LYS A 97 8.47 21.05 5.26
C LYS A 97 7.45 22.16 5.48
N TYR A 98 7.50 22.79 6.66
CA TYR A 98 6.59 23.85 7.04
C TYR A 98 7.35 25.15 7.33
N ASP A 99 6.75 26.29 7.06
CA ASP A 99 7.26 27.59 7.52
C ASP A 99 6.90 27.86 9.00
N HIS A 100 7.22 29.05 9.49
CA HIS A 100 6.93 29.46 10.86
C HIS A 100 5.41 29.56 11.14
N ASP A 101 4.60 29.82 10.11
CA ASP A 101 3.15 29.96 10.21
C ASP A 101 2.42 28.62 10.01
N GLY A 102 3.15 27.54 9.72
CA GLY A 102 2.62 26.19 9.54
C GLY A 102 2.16 25.87 8.11
N HIS A 103 2.48 26.70 7.12
CA HIS A 103 2.17 26.42 5.72
C HIS A 103 3.20 25.47 5.11
N ILE A 104 2.76 24.65 4.15
CA ILE A 104 3.64 23.72 3.43
C ILE A 104 4.58 24.52 2.52
N LEU A 105 5.88 24.47 2.80
CA LEU A 105 6.93 25.05 1.97
C LEU A 105 7.38 24.10 0.84
N GLY A 106 7.21 22.79 1.03
CA GLY A 106 7.62 21.80 0.04
C GLY A 106 7.72 20.39 0.61
N VAL A 107 8.36 19.50 -0.17
CA VAL A 107 8.61 18.10 0.19
C VAL A 107 10.10 17.85 0.32
N ASP A 108 10.48 17.13 1.38
CA ASP A 108 11.82 16.63 1.62
C ASP A 108 12.06 15.31 0.88
N MET A 109 12.64 15.38 -0.31
CA MET A 109 12.82 14.20 -1.17
C MET A 109 13.77 13.15 -0.56
N ASP A 110 14.73 13.58 0.26
CA ASP A 110 15.65 12.66 0.96
C ASP A 110 14.90 11.75 1.96
N ARG A 111 13.74 12.21 2.44
CA ARG A 111 12.90 11.48 3.40
C ARG A 111 11.77 10.71 2.72
N PHE A 112 11.64 10.78 1.40
CA PHE A 112 10.50 10.21 0.67
C PHE A 112 10.33 8.70 0.91
N HIS A 113 11.45 7.96 0.98
CA HIS A 113 11.45 6.53 1.27
C HIS A 113 11.67 6.19 2.76
N SER A 114 11.83 7.21 3.60
CA SER A 114 12.15 6.99 5.01
C SER A 114 10.93 6.54 5.80
N PHE A 115 11.13 5.59 6.70
CA PHE A 115 10.10 5.07 7.59
C PHE A 115 10.66 4.87 8.99
N GLU A 116 9.77 4.86 9.97
CA GLU A 116 10.10 4.51 11.36
C GLU A 116 9.25 3.33 11.83
N ARG A 117 9.76 2.59 12.82
CA ARG A 117 9.01 1.49 13.42
C ARG A 117 7.79 2.05 14.16
N ALA A 118 6.67 1.38 13.98
CA ALA A 118 5.41 1.69 14.64
C ALA A 118 4.89 0.45 15.35
N GLN A 119 4.32 0.63 16.54
CA GLN A 119 3.60 -0.45 17.20
C GLN A 119 2.38 -0.81 16.35
N LEU A 120 2.28 -2.08 15.98
CA LEU A 120 1.06 -2.61 15.41
C LEU A 120 0.00 -2.66 16.51
N PRO A 121 -1.27 -2.34 16.19
CA PRO A 121 -2.38 -2.61 17.11
C PRO A 121 -2.33 -4.09 17.51
N GLN A 122 -2.51 -4.39 18.80
CA GLN A 122 -2.77 -5.77 19.21
C GLN A 122 -4.14 -6.16 18.64
N ILE A 123 -4.14 -6.85 17.51
CA ILE A 123 -5.33 -7.52 17.02
C ILE A 123 -5.56 -8.67 17.99
N ALA A 124 -6.61 -8.57 18.81
CA ALA A 124 -7.01 -9.66 19.69
C ALA A 124 -7.17 -10.91 18.81
N SER A 125 -6.32 -11.90 19.06
CA SER A 125 -6.35 -13.18 18.37
C SER A 125 -7.78 -13.71 18.42
N ILE A 126 -8.44 -13.77 17.26
CA ILE A 126 -9.73 -14.45 17.14
C ILE A 126 -9.40 -15.95 17.28
N SER A 127 -9.46 -16.41 18.52
CA SER A 127 -9.42 -17.83 18.86
C SER A 127 -10.76 -18.45 18.43
N GLY A 128 -10.72 -19.27 17.40
CA GLY A 128 -11.82 -20.14 16.96
C GLY A 128 -11.42 -20.72 15.61
N ALA A 129 -10.71 -21.86 15.57
CA ALA A 129 -11.28 -23.21 15.65
C ALA A 129 -12.17 -23.51 14.44
#